data_AF-A0A846SWT5-F1
#
_entry.id   AF-A0A846SWT5-F1
#
_cell.length_a   1.000
_cell.length_b   1.000
_cell.length_c   1.000
_cell.angle_alpha   90.00
_cell.angle_beta   90.00
_cell.angle_gamma   90.00
#
_symmetry.space_group_name_H-M   'P 1'
#
loop_
_entity.id
_entity.type
_entity.pdbx_description
1 polymer ?
#
loop_
_entity_poly.entity_id
_entity_poly.type
_entity_poly.pdbx_seq_one_letter_code
_entity_poly.pdbx_strand_id
1 'polypeptide(L)'
;MGKYVLKLYVTGHTPQSGRAISNLRRICETELKDQYEMRVIDVLEHPQLAENERIIATPTLIKNLPPPLRRIIGDLSDTERVLLGLDLAPLSDEQAEGETHRD
;
A
#
# COMPACT_ATOMS: atom_id res chain seq x y z
N MET A 1 -16.42 -6.47 6.11
CA MET A 1 -15.56 -5.97 5.01
C MET A 1 -14.43 -5.13 5.58
N GLY A 2 -13.20 -5.64 5.56
CA GLY A 2 -12.02 -4.85 5.91
C GLY A 2 -11.61 -3.97 4.73
N LYS A 3 -11.41 -2.67 4.94
CA LYS A 3 -10.88 -1.79 3.90
C LYS A 3 -9.36 -1.97 3.79
N TYR A 4 -8.84 -1.98 2.58
CA TYR A 4 -7.39 -2.02 2.32
C TYR A 4 -6.77 -0.67 2.66
N VAL A 5 -5.89 -0.61 3.66
CA VAL A 5 -5.22 0.65 4.05
C VAL A 5 -3.84 0.71 3.41
N LEU A 6 -3.71 1.55 2.39
CA LEU A 6 -2.53 1.74 1.57
C LEU A 6 -1.92 3.11 1.87
N LYS A 7 -0.71 3.12 2.43
CA LYS A 7 0.05 4.34 2.75
C LYS A 7 1.19 4.50 1.74
N LEU A 8 1.15 5.56 0.95
CA LEU A 8 2.21 5.91 0.01
C LEU A 8 3.07 7.04 0.58
N TYR A 9 4.33 6.73 0.83
CA TYR A 9 5.35 7.67 1.28
C TYR A 9 6.08 8.26 0.07
N VAL A 10 6.02 9.59 -0.06
CA VAL A 10 6.62 10.35 -1.16
C VAL A 10 7.57 11.40 -0.63
N THR A 11 8.53 11.83 -1.43
CA THR A 11 9.43 12.96 -1.13
C THR A 11 9.07 14.13 -2.03
N GLY A 12 8.24 15.05 -1.53
CA GLY A 12 7.85 16.23 -2.29
C GLY A 12 7.05 15.94 -3.57
N HIS A 13 6.90 16.99 -4.37
CA HIS A 13 6.19 16.96 -5.66
C HIS A 13 7.09 16.56 -6.82
N THR A 14 7.72 15.39 -6.73
CA THR A 14 8.47 14.86 -7.88
C THR A 14 7.51 14.25 -8.90
N PRO A 15 7.89 14.19 -10.20
CA PRO A 15 7.09 13.48 -11.19
C PRO A 15 6.95 11.98 -10.84
N GLN A 16 7.85 11.43 -10.04
CA GLN A 16 7.75 10.06 -9.55
C GLN A 16 6.63 9.88 -8.52
N SER A 17 6.46 10.84 -7.59
CA SER A 17 5.33 10.88 -6.65
C SER A 17 3.99 10.91 -7.39
N GLY A 18 3.86 11.78 -8.39
CA GLY A 18 2.64 11.90 -9.19
C GLY A 18 2.30 10.63 -9.98
N ARG A 19 3.31 9.97 -10.56
CA ARG A 19 3.15 8.66 -11.22
C ARG A 19 2.69 7.60 -10.24
N ALA A 20 3.35 7.49 -9.08
CA ALA A 20 3.00 6.51 -8.06
C ALA A 20 1.54 6.65 -7.59
N ILE A 21 1.07 7.87 -7.31
CA ILE A 21 -0.31 8.14 -6.89
C ILE A 21 -1.30 7.72 -7.98
N SER A 22 -1.05 8.13 -9.23
CA SER A 22 -1.94 7.85 -10.36
C SER A 22 -2.03 6.35 -10.65
N ASN A 23 -0.89 5.66 -10.63
CA ASN A 23 -0.82 4.21 -10.82
C ASN A 23 -1.53 3.47 -9.69
N LEU A 24 -1.23 3.83 -8.43
CA LEU A 24 -1.88 3.22 -7.27
C LEU A 24 -3.40 3.35 -7.34
N ARG A 25 -3.90 4.55 -7.69
CA ARG A 25 -5.33 4.82 -7.80
C ARG A 25 -5.97 3.93 -8.86
N ARG A 26 -5.35 3.82 -10.03
CA ARG A 26 -5.83 2.96 -11.13
C ARG A 26 -5.92 1.49 -10.72
N ILE A 27 -4.91 0.99 -10.00
CA ILE A 27 -4.88 -0.39 -9.50
C ILE A 27 -6.01 -0.60 -8.49
N CYS A 28 -6.17 0.32 -7.54
CA CYS A 28 -7.21 0.22 -6.52
C CYS A 28 -8.62 0.28 -7.11
N GLU A 29 -8.86 1.16 -8.09
CA GLU A 29 -10.15 1.26 -8.78
C GLU A 29 -10.48 0.00 -9.59
N THR A 30 -9.47 -0.66 -10.17
CA THR A 30 -9.66 -1.88 -10.98
C THR A 30 -9.92 -3.11 -10.09
N GLU A 31 -9.15 -3.26 -9.01
CA GLU A 31 -9.09 -4.50 -8.22
C GLU A 31 -9.89 -4.43 -6.92
N LEU A 32 -9.86 -3.29 -6.23
CA LEU A 32 -10.39 -3.14 -4.87
C LEU A 32 -11.77 -2.48 -4.79
N LYS A 33 -12.25 -1.87 -5.88
CA LYS A 33 -13.60 -1.27 -6.06
C LYS A 33 -14.21 -0.71 -4.77
N ASP A 34 -13.81 0.52 -4.41
CA ASP A 34 -14.25 1.28 -3.22
C ASP A 34 -13.92 0.68 -1.84
N GLN A 35 -13.29 -0.50 -1.78
CA GLN A 35 -12.87 -1.12 -0.52
C GLN A 35 -11.43 -0.78 -0.11
N TYR A 36 -10.93 0.41 -0.47
CA TYR A 36 -9.57 0.83 -0.15
C TYR A 36 -9.52 2.24 0.45
N GLU A 37 -8.47 2.50 1.21
CA GLU A 37 -8.12 3.78 1.79
C GLU A 37 -6.68 4.11 1.38
N MET A 38 -6.53 5.11 0.52
CA MET A 38 -5.22 5.62 0.12
C MET A 38 -4.84 6.80 1.01
N ARG A 39 -3.65 6.73 1.61
CA ARG A 39 -3.04 7.86 2.32
C ARG A 39 -1.72 8.21 1.67
N VAL A 40 -1.56 9.45 1.25
CA VAL A 40 -0.30 9.98 0.74
C VAL A 40 0.35 10.75 1.87
N ILE A 41 1.57 10.36 2.24
CA ILE A 41 2.37 11.01 3.28
C ILE A 41 3.63 11.55 2.64
N ASP A 42 3.82 12.87 2.70
CA ASP A 42 5.09 13.47 2.32
C ASP A 42 6.08 13.31 3.48
N VAL A 43 7.19 12.62 3.23
CA VAL A 43 8.25 12.45 4.24
C VAL A 43 9.04 13.74 4.47
N LEU A 44 8.95 14.72 3.57
CA LEU A 44 9.52 16.05 3.77
C LEU A 44 8.68 16.86 4.78
N GLU A 45 7.35 16.73 4.73
CA GLU A 45 6.45 17.39 5.70
C GLU A 45 6.34 16.61 7.01
N HIS A 46 6.35 15.27 6.93
CA HIS A 46 6.18 14.37 8.07
C HIS A 46 7.29 13.32 8.14
N PRO A 47 8.55 13.72 8.39
CA PRO A 47 9.69 12.80 8.45
C PRO A 47 9.53 11.75 9.57
N GLN A 48 8.88 12.12 10.68
CA GLN A 48 8.62 11.23 11.81
C GLN A 48 7.81 9.99 11.39
N LEU A 49 6.84 10.14 10.48
CA LEU A 49 6.04 9.00 9.99
C LEU A 49 6.89 8.05 9.16
N ALA A 50 7.81 8.60 8.36
CA ALA A 50 8.76 7.83 7.56
C ALA A 50 9.74 7.05 8.43
N GLU A 51 10.24 7.66 9.50
CA GLU A 51 11.14 7.01 10.47
C GLU A 51 10.44 5.87 11.23
N ASN A 52 9.20 6.10 11.69
CA ASN A 52 8.41 5.07 12.37
C ASN A 52 8.22 3.81 11.52
N GLU A 53 7.96 3.98 10.21
CA GLU A 53 7.82 2.85 9.27
C GLU A 53 9.16 2.37 8.69
N ARG A 54 10.28 3.01 9.07
CA ARG A 54 11.65 2.77 8.59
C ARG A 54 11.73 2.82 7.06
N ILE A 55 11.21 3.90 6.48
CA ILE A 55 11.28 4.19 5.05
C ILE A 55 12.72 4.56 4.68
N ILE A 56 13.39 3.69 3.93
CA ILE A 56 14.77 3.89 3.47
C ILE A 56 14.79 4.55 2.07
N ALA A 57 13.76 4.29 1.26
CA ALA A 57 13.65 4.76 -0.11
C ALA A 57 12.27 5.38 -0.35
N THR A 58 12.19 6.35 -1.26
CA THR A 58 10.90 6.90 -1.72
C THR A 58 10.89 6.91 -3.25
N PRO A 59 9.73 6.67 -3.89
CA PRO A 59 8.41 6.40 -3.30
C PRO A 59 8.30 4.98 -2.72
N THR A 60 7.68 4.84 -1.54
CA THR A 60 7.40 3.54 -0.92
C THR A 60 5.92 3.40 -0.56
N LEU A 61 5.29 2.33 -1.03
CA LEU A 61 3.93 1.95 -0.70
C LEU A 61 3.94 0.89 0.40
N ILE A 62 3.14 1.11 1.44
CA ILE A 62 2.93 0.16 2.53
C ILE A 62 1.45 -0.23 2.59
N LYS A 63 1.18 -1.53 2.55
CA LYS A 63 -0.11 -2.12 2.89
C LYS A 63 -0.13 -2.38 4.39
N ASN A 64 -0.89 -1.57 5.11
CA ASN A 64 -1.01 -1.70 6.56
C ASN A 64 -2.08 -2.74 6.93
N LEU A 65 -3.18 -2.77 6.17
CA LEU A 65 -4.30 -3.69 6.37
C LEU A 65 -4.90 -4.14 5.04
N PRO A 66 -5.46 -5.36 4.97
CA PRO A 66 -5.34 -6.44 5.97
C PRO A 66 -3.90 -6.99 6.04
N PRO A 67 -3.48 -7.58 7.18
CA PRO A 67 -2.20 -8.26 7.27
C PRO A 67 -2.11 -9.42 6.27
N PRO A 68 -0.91 -9.79 5.79
CA PRO A 68 0.42 -9.34 6.25
C PRO A 68 0.83 -7.95 5.73
N LEU A 69 1.70 -7.29 6.49
CA LEU A 69 2.22 -5.96 6.17
C LEU A 69 3.20 -6.06 4.98
N ARG A 70 2.81 -5.50 3.83
CA ARG A 70 3.60 -5.56 2.59
C ARG A 70 4.15 -4.19 2.25
N ARG A 71 5.38 -4.15 1.71
CA ARG A 71 6.06 -2.90 1.32
C ARG A 71 6.60 -3.03 -0.10
N ILE A 72 6.38 -2.00 -0.91
CA ILE A 72 6.79 -1.92 -2.31
C ILE A 72 7.50 -0.60 -2.52
N ILE A 73 8.68 -0.65 -3.13
CA ILE A 73 9.50 0.53 -3.44
C ILE A 73 9.44 0.75 -4.95
N GLY A 74 9.19 1.97 -5.40
CA GLY A 74 9.17 2.33 -6.83
C GLY A 74 7.98 3.20 -7.23
N ASP A 75 7.86 3.47 -8.52
CA ASP A 75 6.82 4.33 -9.09
C ASP A 75 5.50 3.62 -9.42
N LEU A 76 5.38 2.36 -8.97
CA LEU A 76 4.18 1.52 -9.11
C LEU A 76 3.71 1.37 -10.57
N SER A 77 4.61 1.54 -11.54
CA SER A 77 4.33 1.43 -12.96
C SER A 77 3.93 0.01 -13.38
N ASP A 78 4.53 -1.01 -12.75
CA ASP A 78 4.21 -2.42 -12.97
C ASP A 78 3.03 -2.87 -12.09
N THR A 79 1.81 -2.74 -12.61
CA THR A 79 0.58 -3.18 -11.93
C THR A 79 0.67 -4.63 -11.42
N GLU A 80 1.16 -5.56 -12.23
CA GLU A 80 1.31 -6.97 -11.85
C GLU A 80 2.25 -7.15 -10.66
N ARG A 81 3.40 -6.45 -10.65
CA ARG A 81 4.32 -6.49 -9.52
C ARG A 81 3.73 -5.86 -8.27
N VAL A 82 2.94 -4.81 -8.43
CA VAL A 82 2.26 -4.16 -7.32
C VAL A 82 1.20 -5.09 -6.73
N LEU A 83 0.40 -5.76 -7.56
CA LEU A 83 -0.59 -6.75 -7.14
C LEU A 83 0.04 -7.92 -6.39
N LEU A 84 1.09 -8.52 -6.97
CA LEU A 84 1.88 -9.59 -6.35
C LEU A 84 2.51 -9.13 -5.03
N GLY A 85 3.10 -7.93 -5.01
CA GLY A 85 3.75 -7.38 -3.84
C GLY A 85 2.77 -7.02 -2.72
N LEU A 86 1.55 -6.60 -3.06
CA LEU A 86 0.49 -6.28 -2.11
C LEU A 86 -0.30 -7.52 -1.66
N ASP A 87 -0.05 -8.69 -2.25
CA ASP A 87 -0.80 -9.92 -1.97
C ASP A 87 -2.32 -9.68 -2.13
N LEU A 88 -2.67 -8.97 -3.20
CA LEU A 88 -4.06 -8.74 -3.58
C LEU A 88 -4.50 -9.95 -4.40
N ALA A 89 -5.03 -10.98 -3.72
CA ALA A 89 -5.67 -12.07 -4.42
C ALA A 89 -6.92 -11.52 -5.14
N PRO A 90 -7.15 -11.84 -6.43
CA PRO A 90 -8.43 -11.56 -7.06
C PRO A 90 -9.50 -12.21 -6.20
N LEU A 91 -10.53 -11.44 -5.82
CA LEU A 91 -11.60 -11.80 -4.89
C LEU A 91 -12.09 -13.24 -5.13
N SER A 92 -11.43 -14.16 -4.45
CA SER A 92 -11.81 -15.55 -4.27
C SER A 92 -12.09 -15.57 -2.79
N ASP A 93 -13.37 -15.65 -2.47
CA ASP A 93 -13.88 -15.67 -1.11
C ASP A 93 -13.32 -16.92 -0.39
N GLU A 94 -12.12 -16.80 0.17
CA GLU A 94 -11.44 -17.70 1.10
C GLU A 94 -10.11 -16.97 1.43
N GLN A 95 -9.84 -16.52 2.64
CA GLN A 95 -9.68 -17.36 3.82
C GLN A 95 -10.07 -16.62 5.11
N ALA A 96 -10.89 -17.32 5.89
CA ALA A 96 -11.00 -17.14 7.32
C ALA A 96 -9.91 -17.96 8.06
N GLU A 97 -9.66 -17.59 9.32
CA GLU A 97 -9.17 -18.41 10.44
C GLU A 97 -7.65 -18.57 10.73
N GLY A 98 -7.30 -18.36 12.02
CA GLY A 98 -6.05 -18.75 12.71
C GLY A 98 -5.28 -17.53 13.28
N GLU A 99 -5.19 -17.23 14.58
CA GLU A 99 -5.03 -18.12 15.74
C GLU A 99 -5.88 -17.66 16.95
N THR A 100 -6.80 -18.52 17.35
CA THR A 100 -7.03 -18.80 18.76
C THR A 100 -5.83 -19.63 19.24
N HIS A 101 -5.06 -19.14 20.20
CA HIS A 101 -4.29 -20.02 21.09
C HIS A 101 -4.47 -19.55 22.54
N ARG A 102 -4.97 -20.48 23.35
CA ARG A 102 -5.19 -20.38 24.80
C ARG A 102 -3.85 -20.38 25.54
N ASP A 103 -3.79 -19.71 26.69
CA ASP A 103 -3.54 -20.37 27.99
C ASP A 103 -4.20 -19.55 29.11
#